data_AF-A0AAV0QXW5-F1
#
_entry.id   AF-A0AAV0QXW5-F1
#
_cell.length_a   1.000
_cell.length_b   1.000
_cell.length_c   1.000
_cell.angle_alpha   90.00
_cell.angle_beta   90.00
_cell.angle_gamma   90.00
#
_symmetry.space_group_name_H-M   'P 1'
#
loop_
_entity.id
_entity.type
_entity.pdbx_description
1 polymer ?
#
loop_
_entity_poly.entity_id
_entity_poly.type
_entity_poly.pdbx_seq_one_letter_code
_entity_poly.pdbx_strand_id
1 'polypeptide(L)'
;NNSLSHEIPPKIYRLASLQILNLHTNFLTGEIPRNIFGWSNLITLNLGQNRLVGNIPDPLISTSELRYFNLEYNNLTAVSLHGLAIYHLCKQMNFLIN
;
A
#
# COMPACT_ATOMS: atom_id res chain seq x y z
N ASN A 1 -13.79 10.04 1.91
CA ASN A 1 -13.12 11.28 1.48
C ASN A 1 -12.75 12.06 2.73
N ASN A 2 -11.48 12.07 3.10
CA ASN A 2 -10.98 12.83 4.24
C ASN A 2 -9.98 13.87 3.73
N SER A 3 -9.62 14.85 4.56
CA SER A 3 -8.60 15.85 4.22
C SER A 3 -7.26 15.56 4.93
N LEU A 4 -6.93 14.27 5.12
CA LEU A 4 -5.66 13.90 5.72
C LEU A 4 -4.53 14.34 4.80
N SER A 5 -3.54 14.97 5.39
CA SER A 5 -2.38 15.54 4.71
C SER A 5 -1.12 15.18 5.50
N HIS A 6 0.05 15.48 4.90
CA HIS A 6 1.37 15.09 5.41
C HIS A 6 1.66 13.59 5.25
N GLU A 7 2.78 13.16 5.83
CA GLU A 7 3.31 11.81 5.67
C GLU A 7 2.58 10.79 6.54
N ILE A 8 2.59 9.53 6.08
CA ILE A 8 2.14 8.41 6.91
C ILE A 8 3.19 8.20 8.01
N PRO A 9 2.84 8.36 9.29
CA PRO A 9 3.82 8.26 10.37
C PRO A 9 4.37 6.84 10.43
N PRO A 10 5.72 6.65 10.49
CA PRO A 10 6.30 5.31 10.54
C PRO A 10 5.70 4.47 11.66
N LYS A 11 5.42 5.06 12.82
CA LYS A 11 4.84 4.38 13.99
C LYS A 11 3.50 3.67 13.74
N ILE A 12 2.82 3.92 12.61
CA ILE A 12 1.58 3.22 12.25
C ILE A 12 1.75 1.69 12.29
N TYR A 13 2.92 1.16 11.92
CA TYR A 13 3.19 -0.29 11.93
C TYR A 13 2.99 -0.96 13.31
N ARG A 14 2.96 -0.19 14.41
CA ARG A 14 2.75 -0.72 15.76
C ARG A 14 1.34 -1.24 16.01
N LEU A 15 0.40 -0.96 15.11
CA LEU A 15 -0.96 -1.48 15.15
C LEU A 15 -0.98 -2.95 14.70
N ALA A 16 -0.43 -3.86 15.53
CA ALA A 16 -0.19 -5.26 15.16
C ALA A 16 -1.45 -6.06 14.80
N SER A 17 -2.62 -5.63 15.28
CA SER A 17 -3.92 -6.25 15.00
C SER A 17 -4.65 -5.60 13.82
N LEU A 18 -4.01 -4.66 13.10
CA LEU A 18 -4.66 -3.96 11.99
C LEU A 18 -4.90 -4.91 10.83
N GLN A 19 -6.16 -5.04 10.44
CA GLN A 19 -6.57 -5.85 9.29
C GLN A 19 -6.84 -5.00 8.05
N ILE A 20 -7.32 -3.77 8.23
CA ILE A 20 -7.71 -2.88 7.15
C ILE A 20 -7.08 -1.52 7.39
N LEU A 21 -6.25 -1.08 6.44
CA LEU A 21 -5.84 0.30 6.30
C LEU A 21 -6.41 0.86 5.00
N ASN A 22 -7.43 1.71 5.12
CA ASN A 22 -8.01 2.41 3.98
C ASN A 22 -7.82 3.93 4.14
N LEU A 23 -6.89 4.48 3.37
CA LEU A 23 -6.58 5.91 3.28
C LEU A 23 -6.84 6.44 1.87
N HIS A 24 -7.72 5.77 1.12
CA HIS A 24 -8.11 6.17 -0.23
C HIS A 24 -8.68 7.61 -0.25
N THR A 25 -8.34 8.36 -1.29
CA THR A 25 -8.80 9.73 -1.53
C THR A 25 -8.43 10.65 -0.36
N ASN A 26 -7.15 10.98 -0.25
CA ASN A 26 -6.59 11.94 0.70
C ASN A 26 -5.48 12.78 0.04
N PHE A 27 -4.78 13.61 0.82
CA PHE A 27 -3.66 14.44 0.38
C PHE A 27 -2.33 14.00 1.03
N LEU A 28 -2.17 12.70 1.32
CA LEU A 28 -0.97 12.18 1.96
C LEU A 28 0.24 12.33 1.03
N THR A 29 1.39 12.70 1.59
CA THR A 29 2.65 12.96 0.88
C THR A 29 3.78 12.08 1.42
N GLY A 30 4.98 12.18 0.84
CA GLY A 30 6.15 11.44 1.30
C GLY A 30 6.16 9.98 0.86
N GLU A 31 7.12 9.22 1.37
CA GLU A 31 7.28 7.80 1.02
C GLU A 31 6.34 6.89 1.83
N ILE A 32 6.04 5.71 1.26
CA ILE A 32 5.35 4.65 2.00
C ILE A 32 6.35 4.05 3.00
N PRO A 33 6.09 4.12 4.32
CA PRO A 33 6.98 3.52 5.31
C PRO A 33 7.13 2.01 5.06
N ARG A 34 8.38 1.53 4.92
CA ARG A 34 8.67 0.11 4.63
C ARG A 34 8.02 -0.86 5.62
N ASN A 35 7.87 -0.44 6.87
CA ASN A 35 7.27 -1.25 7.94
C ASN A 35 5.75 -1.50 7.77
N ILE A 36 5.06 -0.81 6.86
CA ILE A 36 3.64 -1.08 6.55
C ILE A 36 3.44 -2.51 6.03
N PHE A 37 4.44 -3.07 5.35
CA PHE A 37 4.41 -4.45 4.88
C PHE A 37 4.75 -5.48 5.98
N GLY A 38 5.03 -5.02 7.21
CA GLY A 38 5.32 -5.89 8.36
C GLY A 38 4.09 -6.34 9.15
N TRP A 39 2.88 -5.91 8.76
CA TRP A 39 1.65 -6.36 9.42
C TRP A 39 1.27 -7.76 8.96
N SER A 40 1.41 -8.74 9.85
CA SER A 40 1.03 -10.13 9.56
C SER A 40 -0.48 -10.29 9.32
N ASN A 41 -1.30 -9.49 10.01
CA ASN A 41 -2.76 -9.61 9.98
C ASN A 41 -3.42 -8.69 8.94
N LEU A 42 -2.67 -7.93 8.15
CA LEU A 42 -3.25 -6.97 7.21
C LEU A 42 -3.84 -7.69 6.00
N ILE A 43 -5.13 -7.44 5.78
CA ILE A 43 -5.93 -8.01 4.68
C ILE A 43 -6.14 -6.97 3.57
N THR A 44 -6.26 -5.69 3.92
CA THR A 44 -6.53 -4.61 2.97
C THR A 44 -5.61 -3.43 3.20
N LEU A 45 -4.89 -3.03 2.15
CA LEU A 45 -4.11 -1.80 2.10
C LEU A 45 -4.55 -0.97 0.89
N ASN A 46 -5.28 0.11 1.15
CA ASN A 46 -5.70 1.05 0.12
C ASN A 46 -5.13 2.44 0.39
N LEU A 47 -4.13 2.83 -0.39
CA LEU A 47 -3.51 4.16 -0.37
C LEU A 47 -3.75 4.93 -1.68
N GLY A 48 -4.66 4.44 -2.53
CA GLY A 48 -4.90 5.05 -3.84
C GLY A 48 -5.45 6.48 -3.75
N GLN A 49 -5.25 7.28 -4.79
CA GLN A 49 -5.63 8.70 -4.85
C GLN A 49 -5.03 9.50 -3.68
N ASN A 50 -3.71 9.57 -3.66
CA ASN A 50 -2.92 10.39 -2.75
C ASN A 50 -1.77 11.07 -3.53
N ARG A 51 -0.81 11.68 -2.83
CA ARG A 51 0.38 12.33 -3.40
C ARG A 51 1.66 11.67 -2.91
N LEU A 52 1.61 10.35 -2.66
CA LEU A 52 2.76 9.58 -2.18
C LEU A 52 3.84 9.51 -3.27
N VAL A 53 5.10 9.54 -2.86
CA VAL A 53 6.29 9.57 -3.72
C VAL A 53 7.28 8.46 -3.35
N GLY A 54 8.33 8.30 -4.15
CA GLY A 54 9.39 7.32 -3.89
C GLY A 54 9.07 5.92 -4.40
N ASN A 55 9.94 4.97 -4.06
CA ASN A 55 9.84 3.61 -4.55
C ASN A 55 8.81 2.81 -3.76
N ILE A 56 8.07 1.94 -4.46
CA ILE A 56 7.30 0.89 -3.79
C ILE A 56 8.31 -0.04 -3.10
N PRO A 57 8.30 -0.15 -1.77
CA PRO A 57 9.20 -1.06 -1.08
C PRO A 57 8.98 -2.48 -1.60
N ASP A 58 10.07 -3.23 -1.79
CA ASP A 58 9.97 -4.66 -2.07
C ASP A 58 9.13 -5.28 -0.95
N PRO A 59 7.97 -5.84 -1.28
CA PRO A 59 7.10 -6.32 -0.24
C PRO A 59 7.78 -7.54 0.39
N LEU A 60 8.01 -7.49 1.70
CA LEU A 60 8.09 -8.71 2.50
C LEU A 60 6.67 -9.32 2.58
N ILE A 61 6.02 -9.55 1.44
CA ILE A 61 4.67 -10.17 1.31
C ILE A 61 4.67 -11.60 1.85
N SER A 62 5.85 -12.18 2.12
CA SER A 62 6.01 -13.53 2.63
C SER A 62 5.22 -13.85 3.91
N THR A 63 4.75 -12.86 4.69
CA THR A 63 4.05 -13.09 5.97
C THR A 63 2.71 -12.37 6.10
N SER A 64 2.24 -11.68 5.07
CA SER A 64 1.02 -10.87 5.13
C SER A 64 -0.17 -11.62 4.53
N GLU A 65 -1.31 -11.61 5.24
CA GLU A 65 -2.61 -12.08 4.74
C GLU A 65 -3.26 -11.11 3.70
N LEU A 66 -2.44 -10.35 2.96
CA LEU A 66 -2.91 -9.23 2.14
C LEU A 66 -3.69 -9.75 0.93
N ARG A 67 -4.97 -9.38 0.85
CA ARG A 67 -5.89 -9.76 -0.24
C ARG A 67 -6.20 -8.60 -1.16
N TYR A 68 -6.16 -7.38 -0.64
CA TYR A 68 -6.42 -6.16 -1.40
C TYR A 68 -5.27 -5.17 -1.23
N PHE A 69 -4.73 -4.71 -2.36
CA PHE A 69 -3.64 -3.77 -2.42
C PHE A 69 -3.89 -2.74 -3.53
N ASN A 70 -3.97 -1.46 -3.17
CA ASN A 70 -4.20 -0.37 -4.12
C ASN A 70 -3.28 0.81 -3.82
N LEU A 71 -2.44 1.16 -4.79
CA LEU A 71 -1.58 2.35 -4.79
C LEU A 71 -1.84 3.29 -5.98
N GLU A 72 -2.90 3.06 -6.76
CA GLU A 72 -3.19 3.81 -7.97
C GLU A 72 -3.36 5.31 -7.70
N TYR A 73 -3.10 6.15 -8.71
CA TYR A 73 -3.21 7.61 -8.59
C TYR A 73 -2.36 8.17 -7.43
N ASN A 74 -1.08 7.79 -7.41
CA ASN A 74 -0.01 8.39 -6.61
C ASN A 74 1.16 8.75 -7.54
N ASN A 75 2.21 9.37 -6.99
CA ASN A 75 3.40 9.80 -7.72
C ASN A 75 4.61 8.90 -7.41
N LEU A 76 4.36 7.58 -7.33
CA LEU A 76 5.33 6.54 -6.97
C LEU A 76 6.17 6.12 -8.18
N THR A 77 7.45 5.83 -7.93
CA THR A 77 8.36 5.28 -8.94
C THR A 77 8.47 3.76 -8.79
N ALA A 78 8.38 3.04 -9.91
CA ALA A 78 8.54 1.59 -9.92
C ALA A 78 10.02 1.23 -10.08
N VAL A 79 10.69 0.76 -9.00
CA VAL A 79 12.05 0.19 -9.12
C VAL A 79 12.23 -1.00 -8.18
N SER A 80 12.03 -2.22 -8.72
CA SER A 80 12.78 -3.45 -8.43
C SER A 80 12.22 -4.56 -9.32
N LEU A 81 13.10 -5.24 -10.06
CA LEU A 81 12.79 -6.18 -11.16
C LEU A 81 11.97 -7.44 -10.75
N HIS A 82 11.54 -7.57 -9.49
CA HIS A 82 10.67 -8.66 -9.01
C HIS A 82 9.23 -8.20 -8.70
N GLY A 83 8.97 -6.89 -8.58
CA GLY A 83 7.65 -6.32 -8.27
C GLY A 83 6.67 -6.27 -9.45
N LEU A 84 7.16 -6.37 -10.69
CA LEU A 84 6.32 -6.39 -11.89
C LEU A 84 5.41 -7.61 -11.96
N ALA A 85 5.87 -8.78 -11.50
CA ALA A 85 5.03 -9.98 -11.44
C ALA A 85 3.83 -9.78 -10.50
N ILE A 86 4.03 -9.13 -9.36
CA ILE A 86 2.97 -8.83 -8.38
C ILE A 86 2.06 -7.72 -8.89
N TYR A 87 2.59 -6.66 -9.51
CA TYR A 87 1.75 -5.63 -10.13
C TYR A 87 0.82 -6.21 -11.21
N HIS A 88 1.32 -7.14 -12.05
CA HIS A 88 0.49 -7.83 -13.04
C HIS A 88 -0.49 -8.83 -12.40
N LEU A 89 -0.11 -9.55 -11.34
CA LEU A 89 -0.99 -10.44 -10.58
C LEU A 89 -2.10 -9.68 -9.85
N CYS A 90 -1.80 -8.57 -9.18
CA CYS A 90 -2.79 -7.72 -8.51
C CYS A 90 -3.73 -7.06 -9.54
N LYS A 91 -3.22 -6.67 -10.71
CA LYS A 91 -4.06 -6.14 -11.80
C LYS A 91 -4.97 -7.23 -12.40
N GLN A 92 -4.48 -8.47 -12.54
CA GLN A 92 -5.31 -9.62 -12.94
C GLN A 92 -6.37 -9.97 -11.90
N MET A 93 -6.04 -9.90 -10.59
CA MET A 93 -7.01 -10.14 -9.52
C MET A 93 -8.10 -9.07 -9.47
N ASN A 94 -7.79 -7.80 -9.77
CA ASN A 94 -8.81 -6.75 -9.89
C ASN A 94 -9.79 -6.95 -11.06
N PHE A 95 -9.43 -7.74 -12.08
CA PHE A 95 -10.35 -8.14 -13.16
C PHE A 95 -11.22 -9.37 -12.80
N LEU A 96 -10.95 -10.06 -11.69
CA LEU A 96 -11.67 -11.27 -11.27
C LEU A 96 -12.75 -11.00 -10.20
N ILE A 97 -12.99 -9.74 -9.83
CA ILE A 97 -14.02 -9.35 -8.84
C ILE A 97 -15.09 -8.43 -9.47
N ASN A 98 -15.48 -8.70 -10.72
CA ASN A 98 -16.73 -8.22 -11.30
C ASN A 98 -17.54 -9.41 -11.79
#